data_AF-A0A0K9PY33-F1
#
_entry.id   AF-A0A0K9PY33-F1
#
_cell.length_a   1.000
_cell.length_b   1.000
_cell.length_c   1.000
_cell.angle_alpha   90.00
_cell.angle_beta   90.00
_cell.angle_gamma   90.00
#
_symmetry.space_group_name_H-M   'P 1'
#
loop_
_entity.id
_entity.type
_entity.pdbx_description
1 polymer ?
#
loop_
_entity_poly.entity_id
_entity_poly.type
_entity_poly.pdbx_seq_one_letter_code
_entity_poly.pdbx_strand_id
1 'polypeptide(L)'
;MEGYGVERDRGVSLLVLVNGEHFKFGYVDGPNGPSQWGYLHKEWEACLGNGHRQSPVHLNFTQAKKKKQFIGLNQAYNKSRITMVNKDEI
;
A
#
# COMPACT_ATOMS: atom_id res chain seq x y z
N MET A 1 -9.80 -40.11 16.91
CA MET A 1 -10.35 -38.95 16.18
C MET A 1 -9.81 -37.71 16.86
N GLU A 2 -8.62 -37.27 16.45
CA GLU A 2 -8.06 -36.01 16.94
C GLU A 2 -8.47 -34.91 15.97
N GLY A 3 -9.21 -33.94 16.49
CA GLY A 3 -9.67 -32.78 15.74
C GLY A 3 -8.49 -31.89 15.38
N TYR A 4 -8.32 -31.62 14.09
CA TYR A 4 -7.44 -30.57 13.61
C TYR A 4 -8.01 -29.23 14.06
N GLY A 5 -7.46 -28.68 15.14
CA GLY A 5 -7.65 -27.29 15.52
C GLY A 5 -6.94 -26.41 14.50
N VAL A 6 -7.70 -25.62 13.74
CA VAL A 6 -7.15 -24.52 12.95
C VAL A 6 -6.70 -23.46 13.95
N GLU A 7 -5.43 -23.50 14.31
CA GLU A 7 -4.78 -22.40 15.02
C GLU A 7 -4.78 -21.21 14.06
N ARG A 8 -5.66 -20.24 14.34
CA ARG A 8 -5.70 -18.97 13.61
C ARG A 8 -4.43 -18.22 13.99
N ASP A 9 -3.42 -18.29 13.13
CA ASP A 9 -2.27 -17.42 13.18
C ASP A 9 -2.77 -15.97 13.00
N ARG A 10 -3.00 -15.30 14.13
CA ARG A 10 -3.45 -13.91 14.19
C ARG A 10 -2.23 -13.02 14.17
N GLY A 11 -1.89 -12.53 12.98
CA GLY A 11 -1.10 -11.32 12.83
C GLY A 11 0.22 -11.55 12.09
N VAL A 12 0.14 -11.74 10.78
CA VAL A 12 1.31 -11.51 9.92
C VAL A 12 1.63 -10.01 9.99
N SER A 13 2.64 -9.67 10.78
CA SER A 13 3.21 -8.33 10.80
C SER A 13 4.37 -8.29 9.82
N LEU A 14 4.23 -7.55 8.73
CA LEU A 14 5.29 -7.37 7.73
C LEU A 14 6.53 -6.74 8.31
N LEU A 15 7.71 -7.07 7.80
CA LEU A 15 8.95 -6.39 8.14
C LEU A 15 9.53 -5.72 6.89
N VAL A 16 9.35 -4.41 6.76
CA VAL A 16 9.96 -3.59 5.70
C VAL A 16 11.35 -3.17 6.14
N LEU A 17 12.33 -3.38 5.27
CA LEU A 17 13.68 -2.87 5.46
C LEU A 17 13.73 -1.36 5.18
N VAL A 18 13.97 -0.55 6.22
CA VAL A 18 14.27 0.89 6.11
C VAL A 18 15.62 1.12 6.78
N ASN A 19 16.58 1.67 6.03
CA ASN A 19 17.95 1.93 6.50
C ASN A 19 18.68 0.73 7.16
N GLY A 20 18.34 -0.50 6.76
CA GLY A 20 18.93 -1.73 7.30
C GLY A 20 18.20 -2.30 8.53
N GLU A 21 17.11 -1.67 8.97
CA GLU A 21 16.26 -2.15 10.07
C GLU A 21 14.90 -2.60 9.55
N HIS A 22 14.30 -3.59 10.23
CA HIS A 22 13.04 -4.20 9.84
C HIS A 22 11.86 -3.61 10.63
N PHE A 23 10.85 -3.12 9.92
CA PHE A 23 9.73 -2.38 10.51
C PHE A 23 8.36 -2.87 10.10
N LYS A 24 7.41 -2.76 11.03
CA LYS A 24 6.05 -3.28 10.86
C LYS A 24 5.06 -2.22 10.43
N PHE A 25 4.40 -2.46 9.31
CA PHE A 25 3.20 -1.76 8.86
C PHE A 25 2.13 -2.80 8.52
N GLY A 26 0.86 -2.40 8.52
CA GLY A 26 -0.26 -3.22 8.10
C GLY A 26 -1.46 -2.37 7.71
N TYR A 27 -2.53 -3.01 7.24
CA TYR A 27 -3.73 -2.30 6.77
C TYR A 27 -4.87 -2.31 7.78
N VAL A 28 -4.77 -3.14 8.82
CA VAL A 28 -5.72 -3.13 9.92
C VAL A 28 -5.48 -1.91 10.81
N ASP A 29 -6.56 -1.26 11.22
CA ASP A 29 -6.52 -0.15 12.16
C ASP A 29 -5.78 -0.55 13.45
N GLY A 30 -4.91 0.34 13.93
CA GLY A 30 -4.09 0.10 15.11
C GLY A 30 -2.74 0.81 15.02
N PRO A 31 -1.79 0.45 15.89
CA PRO A 31 -0.48 1.12 15.99
C PRO A 31 0.34 1.09 14.69
N ASN A 32 0.12 0.09 13.84
CA ASN A 32 0.81 -0.09 12.56
C ASN A 32 -0.12 0.15 11.35
N GLY A 33 -1.34 0.61 11.61
CA GLY A 33 -2.37 0.81 10.57
C GLY A 33 -2.12 2.04 9.70
N PRO A 34 -2.89 2.22 8.61
CA PRO A 34 -2.66 3.29 7.63
C PRO A 34 -2.64 4.70 8.20
N SER A 35 -3.45 4.97 9.24
CA SER A 35 -3.47 6.27 9.92
C SER A 35 -2.19 6.58 10.69
N GLN A 36 -1.37 5.56 10.98
CA GLN A 36 -0.13 5.66 11.75
C GLN A 36 1.13 5.59 10.89
N TRP A 37 1.05 5.17 9.62
CA TRP A 37 2.24 4.88 8.80
C TRP A 37 3.28 6.00 8.78
N GLY A 38 2.86 7.25 8.68
CA GLY A 38 3.80 8.36 8.62
C GLY A 38 4.50 8.68 9.94
N TYR A 39 4.04 8.13 11.07
CA TYR A 39 4.68 8.25 12.38
C TYR A 39 5.63 7.08 12.68
N LEU A 40 5.57 5.99 11.90
CA LEU A 40 6.40 4.81 12.13
C LEU A 40 7.88 5.11 11.84
N HIS A 41 8.15 5.78 10.70
CA HIS A 41 9.49 6.13 10.25
C HIS A 41 9.54 7.52 9.65
N LYS A 42 10.69 8.19 9.83
CA LYS A 42 10.96 9.51 9.26
C LYS A 42 10.84 9.50 7.72
N GLU A 43 11.26 8.43 7.08
CA GLU A 43 11.18 8.24 5.63
C GLU A 43 9.74 8.14 5.13
N TRP A 44 8.79 7.85 6.01
CA TRP A 44 7.38 7.64 5.68
C TRP A 44 6.51 8.85 6.06
N GLU A 45 7.09 9.95 6.53
CA GLU A 45 6.38 11.17 6.93
C GLU A 45 5.39 11.71 5.88
N ALA A 46 5.61 11.40 4.59
CA ALA A 46 4.66 11.73 3.53
C ALA A 46 3.25 11.14 3.75
N CYS A 47 3.15 10.02 4.48
CA CYS A 47 1.91 9.33 4.83
C CYS A 47 1.13 9.99 5.98
N LEU A 48 1.69 10.98 6.68
CA LEU A 48 1.04 11.67 7.81
C LEU A 48 -0.25 12.45 7.47
N GLY A 49 -0.71 12.40 6.22
CA GLY A 49 -1.80 13.26 5.75
C GLY A 49 -1.39 14.73 5.59
N ASN A 50 -0.17 15.12 6.02
CA ASN A 50 0.44 16.42 5.70
C ASN A 50 0.76 16.55 4.20
N GLY A 51 0.86 15.42 3.49
CA GLY A 51 0.86 15.38 2.03
C GLY A 51 -0.50 15.77 1.48
N HIS A 52 -0.63 16.96 0.90
CA HIS A 52 -1.90 17.45 0.33
C HIS A 52 -2.28 16.77 -1.01
N ARG A 53 -1.55 15.72 -1.41
CA ARG A 53 -1.64 15.03 -2.71
C ARG A 53 -1.44 13.52 -2.58
N GLN A 54 -1.97 12.92 -1.52
CA GLN A 54 -1.93 11.48 -1.29
C GLN A 54 -2.99 10.75 -2.13
N SER A 55 -2.79 9.43 -2.31
CA SER A 55 -3.73 8.51 -2.96
C SER A 55 -4.12 7.39 -1.98
N PRO A 56 -5.27 6.71 -2.16
CA PRO A 56 -6.30 6.95 -3.18
C PRO A 56 -7.12 8.22 -2.92
N VAL A 57 -7.89 8.66 -3.93
CA VAL A 57 -8.81 9.80 -3.82
C VAL A 57 -10.21 9.40 -4.29
N HIS A 58 -11.23 10.06 -3.74
CA HIS A 58 -12.59 9.93 -4.24
C HIS A 58 -12.72 10.66 -5.59
N LEU A 59 -13.03 9.91 -6.65
CA LEU A 59 -13.24 10.48 -7.98
C LEU A 59 -14.67 11.01 -8.13
N ASN A 60 -14.84 12.30 -7.85
CA ASN A 60 -16.11 12.98 -8.13
C ASN A 60 -16.19 13.44 -9.59
N PHE A 61 -16.87 12.65 -10.43
CA PHE A 61 -17.01 12.93 -11.86
C PHE A 61 -17.80 14.20 -12.20
N THR A 62 -18.58 14.75 -11.25
CA THR A 62 -19.26 16.05 -11.45
C THR A 62 -18.28 17.22 -11.39
N GLN A 63 -17.17 17.06 -10.68
CA GLN A 63 -16.12 18.08 -10.51
C GLN A 63 -14.93 17.86 -11.44
N ALA A 64 -14.85 16.69 -12.09
CA ALA A 64 -13.78 16.34 -13.00
C ALA A 64 -13.82 17.24 -14.25
N LYS A 65 -12.69 17.89 -14.55
CA LYS A 65 -12.56 18.75 -15.74
C LYS A 65 -11.91 17.98 -16.87
N LYS A 66 -12.66 17.70 -17.93
CA LYS A 66 -12.08 17.23 -19.20
C LYS A 66 -11.24 18.35 -19.80
N LYS A 67 -9.97 18.09 -20.08
CA LYS A 67 -9.08 19.03 -20.78
C LYS A 67 -8.80 18.47 -22.18
N LYS A 68 -9.10 19.27 -23.20
CA LYS A 68 -8.89 18.88 -24.61
C LYS A 68 -7.40 18.60 -24.93
N GLN A 69 -6.49 19.14 -24.12
CA GLN A 69 -5.04 18.92 -24.23
C GLN A 69 -4.59 17.52 -23.81
N PHE A 70 -5.41 16.76 -23.08
CA PHE A 70 -5.08 15.39 -22.71
C PHE A 70 -5.39 14.47 -23.90
N ILE A 71 -4.32 13.96 -24.51
CA ILE A 71 -4.40 12.95 -25.56
C ILE A 71 -4.54 11.55 -24.95
N GLY A 72 -4.94 10.57 -25.77
CA GLY A 72 -4.94 9.17 -25.36
C GLY A 72 -3.54 8.71 -24.94
N LEU A 73 -3.47 7.89 -23.90
CA LEU A 73 -2.21 7.30 -23.44
C LEU A 73 -1.67 6.35 -24.52
N ASN A 74 -0.51 6.66 -25.10
CA ASN A 74 0.18 5.75 -26.01
C ASN A 74 0.94 4.69 -25.22
N GLN A 75 0.57 3.42 -25.37
CA GLN A 75 1.18 2.30 -24.67
C GLN A 75 1.94 1.43 -25.68
N ALA A 76 3.22 1.20 -25.43
CA ALA A 76 4.09 0.36 -26.25
C ALA A 76 4.76 -0.72 -25.39
N TYR A 77 3.96 -1.44 -24.59
CA TYR A 77 4.46 -2.53 -23.75
C TYR A 77 4.81 -3.76 -24.60
N ASN A 78 5.95 -4.39 -24.31
CA ASN A 78 6.41 -5.62 -24.96
C ASN A 78 6.29 -6.81 -24.02
N LYS A 79 6.17 -8.02 -24.59
CA LYS A 79 6.22 -9.26 -23.81
C LYS A 79 7.58 -9.40 -23.13
N SER A 80 7.58 -9.74 -21.85
CA SER A 80 8.79 -10.04 -21.08
C SER A 80 8.57 -11.28 -20.21
N ARG A 81 9.66 -11.87 -19.72
CA ARG A 81 9.58 -12.89 -18.67
C ARG A 81 9.27 -12.20 -17.35
N ILE A 82 8.39 -12.81 -16.55
CA ILE A 82 8.02 -12.30 -15.24
C ILE A 82 8.33 -13.32 -14.15
N THR A 83 8.60 -12.82 -12.96
CA THR A 83 8.61 -13.59 -11.72
C THR A 83 7.49 -13.06 -10.85
N MET A 84 6.67 -13.96 -10.31
CA MET A 84 5.64 -13.62 -9.34
C MET A 84 6.21 -13.77 -7.94
N VAL A 85 6.09 -12.72 -7.13
CA VAL A 85 6.58 -12.69 -5.75
C VAL A 85 5.44 -12.23 -4.87
N ASN A 86 5.14 -13.02 -3.84
CA ASN A 86 4.29 -12.57 -2.75
C ASN A 86 5.14 -11.79 -1.74
N LYS A 87 4.69 -10.60 -1.35
CA LYS A 87 5.32 -9.75 -0.34
C LYS A 87 4.61 -9.76 1.01
N ASP A 88 3.51 -10.51 1.12
CA ASP A 88 2.71 -10.68 2.34
C ASP A 88 2.15 -9.37 2.93
N GLU A 89 1.88 -8.38 2.07
CA GLU A 89 1.32 -7.06 2.45
C GLU A 89 -0.18 -7.21 2.77
N ILE A 90 -0.54 -7.42 4.06
CA ILE A 90 -1.90 -7.63 4.59
C ILE A 90 -2.27 -6.58 5.63
#